data_AF-X0R1A5-F1
#
_entry.id   AF-X0R1A5-F1
#
_cell.length_a   1.000
_cell.length_b   1.000
_cell.length_c   1.000
_cell.angle_alpha   90.00
_cell.angle_beta   90.00
_cell.angle_gamma   90.00
#
_symmetry.space_group_name_H-M   'P 1'
#
loop_
_entity.id
_entity.type
_entity.pdbx_description
1 polymer ?
#
loop_
_entity_poly.entity_id
_entity_poly.type
_entity_poly.pdbx_seq_one_letter_code
_entity_poly.pdbx_strand_id
1 'polypeptide(L)'
;MKTLFVTATAQTEANYYLIWHLFKENNTDIKKIVIISTEFTRTKGYVDNLTSVLTALQVGSETSPVTIEELHLQNGIEENNVEAIKDVLLQWLAHNKASQIIFNITGGTKLMSIAQDQIAQISSRYDCVYQSRANNQLVWYNRPPNKQCYDLVLPENLEARLKARGYQAVSAETSFLDLPAQQYHYINQIYQYMKADFDKAQSLVLLLNALTAGLMKQPEHSFPQTVTVQDSNLLKKCITWLKLLAQAPQPYFSYDSLAGTITWEDKQAVEFVGGKWFEVLTGLWIVQHYIAQQQQVDVQIGLQFKKTSDGNEVDVAYINSGYLHLFECKTVNWDRQDNPTTKVNADLRKFDSVGQVGGLNTHKYFVSLFDISDKSLAVAQDTGVKVIMGKQLLDFGRYIA
;
A
#
# COMPACT_ATOMS: atom_id res chain seq x y z
N MET A 1 33.68 17.08 6.10
CA MET A 1 32.23 16.85 6.20
C MET A 1 31.90 15.42 5.83
N LYS A 2 31.05 14.73 6.60
CA LYS A 2 30.59 13.38 6.28
C LYS A 2 29.45 13.46 5.26
N THR A 3 29.58 12.70 4.19
CA THR A 3 28.68 12.77 3.02
C THR A 3 28.13 11.39 2.69
N LEU A 4 26.82 11.32 2.48
CA LEU A 4 26.12 10.14 1.99
C LEU A 4 25.84 10.30 0.50
N PHE A 5 26.28 9.36 -0.31
CA PHE A 5 25.90 9.26 -1.71
C PHE A 5 24.73 8.30 -1.83
N VAL A 6 23.70 8.71 -2.58
CA VAL A 6 22.55 7.90 -2.94
C VAL A 6 22.32 8.02 -4.43
N THR A 7 21.80 6.97 -5.06
CA THR A 7 21.50 7.01 -6.50
C THR A 7 20.00 7.15 -6.72
N ALA A 8 19.58 8.10 -7.56
CA ALA A 8 18.18 8.22 -7.97
C ALA A 8 17.76 6.99 -8.78
N THR A 9 16.66 6.33 -8.40
CA THR A 9 16.17 5.13 -9.12
C THR A 9 14.66 5.02 -9.09
N ALA A 10 14.11 4.09 -9.88
CA ALA A 10 12.70 3.71 -9.83
C ALA A 10 12.27 3.06 -8.50
N GLN A 11 13.22 2.62 -7.66
CA GLN A 11 12.97 2.05 -6.33
C GLN A 11 13.43 3.05 -5.26
N THR A 12 12.85 4.25 -5.25
CA THR A 12 13.18 5.34 -4.33
C THR A 12 13.15 4.90 -2.87
N GLU A 13 12.30 3.92 -2.53
CA GLU A 13 12.16 3.36 -1.19
C GLU A 13 13.47 2.83 -0.60
N ALA A 14 14.38 2.29 -1.44
CA ALA A 14 15.66 1.78 -0.96
C ALA A 14 16.54 2.89 -0.37
N ASN A 15 16.50 4.09 -0.98
CA ASN A 15 17.16 5.26 -0.41
C ASN A 15 16.42 5.75 0.83
N TYR A 16 15.09 5.82 0.77
CA TYR A 16 14.24 6.25 1.88
C TYR A 16 14.51 5.44 3.15
N TYR A 17 14.56 4.11 3.05
CA TYR A 17 14.76 3.23 4.19
C TYR A 17 16.13 3.39 4.83
N LEU A 18 17.19 3.44 4.02
CA LEU A 18 18.55 3.72 4.52
C LEU A 18 18.60 5.07 5.22
N ILE A 19 18.08 6.13 4.59
CA ILE A 19 18.13 7.48 5.14
C ILE A 19 17.30 7.56 6.42
N TRP A 20 16.09 7.01 6.45
CA TRP A 20 15.29 6.95 7.67
C TRP A 20 16.03 6.27 8.82
N HIS A 21 16.64 5.12 8.57
CA HIS A 21 17.41 4.38 9.58
C HIS A 21 18.62 5.20 10.08
N LEU A 22 19.37 5.83 9.18
CA LEU A 22 20.53 6.62 9.56
C LEU A 22 20.17 7.91 10.32
N PHE A 23 19.04 8.55 9.99
CA PHE A 23 18.68 9.87 10.52
C PHE A 23 17.73 9.84 11.72
N LYS A 24 16.79 8.89 11.80
CA LYS A 24 15.75 8.89 12.85
C LYS A 24 16.28 8.63 14.25
N GLU A 25 17.40 7.92 14.40
CA GLU A 25 18.03 7.73 15.72
C GLU A 25 18.80 8.96 16.23
N ASN A 26 18.69 10.13 15.57
CA ASN A 26 19.32 11.40 15.94
C ASN A 26 20.86 11.36 16.09
N ASN A 27 21.51 10.28 15.67
CA ASN A 27 22.93 10.04 15.95
C ASN A 27 23.78 9.94 14.67
N THR A 28 23.37 10.66 13.63
CA THR A 28 24.19 10.79 12.42
C THR A 28 24.89 12.14 12.35
N ASP A 29 26.18 12.08 12.04
CA ASP A 29 27.04 13.21 11.75
C ASP A 29 27.10 13.53 10.23
N ILE A 30 26.25 12.87 9.42
CA ILE A 30 26.08 13.19 7.99
C ILE A 30 25.54 14.62 7.85
N LYS A 31 26.26 15.47 7.13
CA LYS A 31 25.86 16.87 6.86
C LYS A 31 25.57 17.16 5.39
N LYS A 32 25.83 16.20 4.51
CA LYS A 32 25.55 16.31 3.08
C LYS A 32 25.04 15.00 2.51
N ILE A 33 24.01 15.07 1.68
CA ILE A 33 23.52 13.99 0.83
C ILE A 33 23.76 14.39 -0.62
N VAL A 34 24.43 13.53 -1.38
CA VAL A 34 24.66 13.71 -2.82
C VAL A 34 23.81 12.69 -3.57
N ILE A 35 22.89 13.17 -4.40
CA ILE A 35 22.05 12.36 -5.27
C ILE A 35 22.77 12.20 -6.61
N ILE A 36 23.27 10.99 -6.88
CA ILE A 36 23.77 10.64 -8.20
C ILE A 36 22.59 10.45 -9.14
N SER A 37 22.59 11.20 -10.24
CA SER A 37 21.53 11.15 -11.26
C SER A 37 22.09 10.90 -12.65
N THR A 38 21.19 10.52 -13.54
CA THR A 38 21.41 10.39 -14.99
C THR A 38 20.26 11.04 -15.75
N GLU A 39 20.41 11.23 -17.06
CA GLU A 39 19.37 11.84 -17.89
C GLU A 39 18.04 11.09 -17.81
N PHE A 40 18.12 9.76 -17.78
CA PHE A 40 16.95 8.89 -17.59
C PHE A 40 16.25 9.16 -16.25
N THR A 41 17.01 9.22 -15.15
CA THR A 41 16.42 9.40 -13.81
C THR A 41 15.78 10.78 -13.62
N ARG A 42 16.33 11.82 -14.28
CA ARG A 42 15.75 13.18 -14.31
C ARG A 42 14.45 13.18 -15.11
N THR A 43 14.47 12.66 -16.32
CA THR A 43 13.29 12.60 -17.20
C THR A 43 12.14 11.80 -16.57
N LYS A 44 12.45 10.78 -15.76
CA LYS A 44 11.43 9.99 -15.03
C LYS A 44 10.99 10.61 -13.70
N GLY A 45 11.55 11.75 -13.29
CA GLY A 45 11.23 12.45 -12.05
C GLY A 45 11.71 11.73 -10.78
N TYR A 46 12.69 10.82 -10.89
CA TYR A 46 13.17 10.05 -9.72
C TYR A 46 14.02 10.92 -8.77
N VAL A 47 14.71 11.91 -9.30
CA VAL A 47 15.45 12.91 -8.52
C VAL A 47 14.49 13.74 -7.67
N ASP A 48 13.41 14.23 -8.29
CA ASP A 48 12.39 15.04 -7.60
C ASP A 48 11.68 14.24 -6.51
N ASN A 49 11.33 12.99 -6.81
CA ASN A 49 10.70 12.09 -5.84
C ASN A 49 11.60 11.86 -4.62
N LEU A 50 12.89 11.58 -4.83
CA LEU A 50 13.84 11.37 -3.74
C LEU A 50 14.04 12.66 -2.93
N THR A 51 14.17 13.80 -3.60
CA THR A 51 14.30 15.11 -2.95
C THR A 51 13.07 15.46 -2.10
N SER A 52 11.87 15.16 -2.61
CA SER A 52 10.61 15.35 -1.87
C SER A 52 10.58 14.52 -0.59
N VAL A 53 11.02 13.27 -0.66
CA VAL A 53 11.11 12.37 0.50
C VAL A 53 12.11 12.90 1.52
N LEU A 54 13.31 13.27 1.08
CA LEU A 54 14.35 13.84 1.95
C LEU A 54 13.85 15.09 2.69
N THR A 55 13.12 15.95 1.99
CA THR A 55 12.52 17.15 2.56
C THR A 55 11.44 16.80 3.59
N ALA A 56 10.55 15.86 3.27
CA ALA A 56 9.50 15.41 4.18
C ALA A 56 10.04 14.72 5.44
N LEU A 57 11.18 14.05 5.33
CA LEU A 57 11.89 13.44 6.45
C LEU A 57 12.52 14.44 7.41
N GLN A 58 12.56 15.73 7.06
CA GLN A 58 13.27 16.77 7.81
C GLN A 58 14.70 16.31 8.15
N VAL A 59 15.45 15.84 7.15
CA VAL A 59 16.83 15.39 7.38
C VAL A 59 17.68 16.55 7.92
N GLY A 60 18.15 16.43 9.16
CA GLY A 60 18.87 17.48 9.88
C GLY A 60 17.97 18.36 10.75
N SER A 61 18.58 19.23 11.56
CA SER A 61 17.87 20.21 12.40
C SER A 61 18.25 21.63 11.98
N GLU A 62 17.52 22.65 12.46
CA GLU A 62 17.93 24.06 12.28
C GLU A 62 19.36 24.31 12.77
N THR A 63 19.76 23.61 13.84
CA THR A 63 21.10 23.69 14.44
C THR A 63 22.14 22.80 13.75
N SER A 64 21.71 21.92 12.84
CA SER A 64 22.56 20.99 12.11
C SER A 64 21.93 20.62 10.76
N PRO A 65 21.90 21.55 9.81
CA PRO A 65 21.25 21.32 8.51
C PRO A 65 22.01 20.28 7.69
N VAL A 66 21.25 19.51 6.90
CA VAL A 66 21.80 18.60 5.89
C VAL A 66 21.65 19.25 4.54
N THR A 67 22.77 19.39 3.82
CA THR A 67 22.77 19.91 2.46
C THR A 67 22.44 18.78 1.48
N ILE A 68 21.55 19.03 0.53
CA ILE A 68 21.22 18.08 -0.54
C ILE A 68 21.79 18.66 -1.84
N GLU A 69 22.58 17.85 -2.54
CA GLU A 69 23.23 18.20 -3.80
C GLU A 69 22.96 17.12 -4.83
N GLU A 70 22.82 17.50 -6.10
CA GLU A 70 22.75 16.55 -7.21
C GLU A 70 24.10 16.47 -7.93
N LEU A 71 24.58 15.24 -8.17
CA LEU A 71 25.73 14.95 -9.03
C LEU A 71 25.25 14.22 -10.28
N HIS A 72 25.25 14.92 -11.41
CA HIS A 72 24.71 14.40 -12.65
C HIS A 72 25.77 13.71 -13.51
N LEU A 73 25.55 12.43 -13.83
CA LEU A 73 26.31 11.67 -14.80
C LEU A 73 25.77 11.98 -16.21
N GLN A 74 26.61 12.61 -17.02
CA GLN A 74 26.26 13.04 -18.39
C GLN A 74 26.57 11.95 -19.41
N ASN A 75 26.00 12.10 -20.61
CA ASN A 75 26.38 11.34 -21.82
C ASN A 75 26.16 9.81 -21.74
N GLY A 76 25.26 9.33 -20.87
CA GLY A 76 24.93 7.91 -20.80
C GLY A 76 26.06 7.01 -20.29
N ILE A 77 27.05 7.58 -19.59
CA ILE A 77 28.24 6.84 -19.11
C ILE A 77 27.86 5.73 -18.12
N GLU A 78 26.70 5.84 -17.47
CA GLU A 78 26.17 4.83 -16.55
C GLU A 78 25.88 3.47 -17.21
N GLU A 79 25.79 3.43 -18.54
CA GLU A 79 25.48 2.22 -19.31
C GLU A 79 26.72 1.55 -19.91
N ASN A 80 27.85 2.25 -20.03
CA ASN A 80 28.98 1.75 -20.83
C ASN A 80 30.39 2.04 -20.28
N ASN A 81 30.57 2.88 -19.26
CA ASN A 81 31.92 3.30 -18.87
C ASN A 81 32.10 3.53 -17.36
N VAL A 82 32.58 2.49 -16.66
CA VAL A 82 32.88 2.54 -15.21
C VAL A 82 33.96 3.56 -14.88
N GLU A 83 35.01 3.68 -15.70
CA GLU A 83 36.10 4.63 -15.42
C GLU A 83 35.64 6.09 -15.55
N ALA A 84 34.80 6.41 -16.54
CA ALA A 84 34.22 7.75 -16.65
C ALA A 84 33.33 8.10 -15.45
N ILE A 85 32.55 7.14 -14.93
CA ILE A 85 31.76 7.34 -13.70
C ILE A 85 32.71 7.63 -12.53
N LYS A 86 33.81 6.88 -12.42
CA LYS A 86 34.81 7.08 -11.37
C LYS A 86 35.47 8.44 -11.46
N ASP A 87 35.83 8.89 -12.67
CA ASP A 87 36.43 10.20 -12.89
C ASP A 87 35.53 11.33 -12.37
N VAL A 88 34.22 11.28 -12.67
CA VAL A 88 33.25 12.27 -12.19
C VAL A 88 33.17 12.26 -10.65
N LEU A 89 33.07 11.08 -10.04
CA LEU A 89 33.00 10.94 -8.58
C LEU A 89 34.30 11.42 -7.89
N LEU A 90 35.47 11.04 -8.41
CA LEU A 90 36.77 11.44 -7.87
C LEU A 90 37.01 12.94 -8.01
N GLN A 91 36.61 13.54 -9.13
CA GLN A 91 36.65 14.98 -9.31
C GLN A 91 35.77 15.67 -8.26
N TRP A 92 34.55 15.20 -8.02
CA TRP A 92 33.68 15.75 -6.99
C TRP A 92 34.32 15.65 -5.60
N LEU A 93 34.89 14.49 -5.25
CA LEU A 93 35.55 14.23 -3.96
C LEU A 93 36.75 15.16 -3.73
N ALA A 94 37.57 15.36 -4.75
CA ALA A 94 38.73 16.25 -4.70
C ALA A 94 38.32 17.72 -4.46
N HIS A 95 37.28 18.19 -5.15
CA HIS A 95 36.78 19.57 -5.00
C HIS A 95 36.12 19.79 -3.62
N ASN A 96 35.33 18.84 -3.13
CA ASN A 96 34.53 19.01 -1.92
C ASN A 96 35.27 18.67 -0.61
N LYS A 97 36.49 18.08 -0.69
CA LYS A 97 37.33 17.71 0.48
C LYS A 97 36.54 16.99 1.58
N ALA A 98 35.66 16.07 1.18
CA ALA A 98 34.83 15.33 2.13
C ALA A 98 35.70 14.48 3.08
N SER A 99 35.34 14.48 4.38
CA SER A 99 36.17 13.85 5.41
C SER A 99 35.87 12.37 5.58
N GLN A 100 34.63 11.97 5.30
CA GLN A 100 34.13 10.60 5.31
C GLN A 100 33.03 10.47 4.28
N ILE A 101 33.00 9.34 3.58
CA ILE A 101 32.01 9.06 2.54
C ILE A 101 31.29 7.76 2.86
N ILE A 102 29.99 7.73 2.61
CA ILE A 102 29.20 6.51 2.59
C ILE A 102 28.54 6.44 1.21
N PHE A 103 28.82 5.39 0.44
CA PHE A 103 28.11 5.12 -0.82
C PHE A 103 26.97 4.13 -0.57
N ASN A 104 25.73 4.54 -0.82
CA ASN A 104 24.61 3.61 -0.96
C ASN A 104 24.63 3.00 -2.36
N ILE A 105 25.13 1.77 -2.45
CA ILE A 105 25.24 1.03 -3.72
C ILE A 105 24.03 0.12 -3.99
N THR A 106 22.91 0.32 -3.28
CA THR A 106 21.69 -0.46 -3.49
C THR A 106 21.03 -0.12 -4.84
N GLY A 107 21.10 1.15 -5.23
CA GLY A 107 20.45 1.67 -6.43
C GLY A 107 21.44 2.03 -7.55
N GLY A 108 20.91 2.26 -8.74
CA GLY A 108 21.65 2.62 -9.93
C GLY A 108 21.86 1.45 -10.88
N THR A 109 22.59 1.69 -11.96
CA THR A 109 23.07 0.59 -12.79
C THR A 109 24.14 -0.19 -12.02
N LYS A 110 24.40 -1.43 -12.45
CA LYS A 110 25.50 -2.23 -11.89
C LYS A 110 26.85 -1.51 -12.05
N LEU A 111 27.07 -0.81 -13.16
CA LEU A 111 28.30 -0.06 -13.41
C LEU A 111 28.49 1.08 -12.40
N MET A 112 27.43 1.82 -12.07
CA MET A 112 27.46 2.84 -11.03
C MET A 112 27.78 2.26 -9.65
N SER A 113 27.21 1.10 -9.32
CA SER A 113 27.46 0.42 -8.05
C SER A 113 28.92 -0.05 -7.94
N ILE A 114 29.46 -0.63 -9.03
CA ILE A 114 30.87 -1.06 -9.12
C ILE A 114 31.82 0.13 -9.02
N ALA A 115 31.53 1.25 -9.70
CA ALA A 115 32.36 2.46 -9.62
C ALA A 115 32.47 2.99 -8.18
N GLN A 116 31.34 3.05 -7.48
CA GLN A 116 31.30 3.49 -6.07
C GLN A 116 32.04 2.54 -5.14
N ASP A 117 31.85 1.22 -5.30
CA ASP A 117 32.60 0.20 -4.54
C ASP A 117 34.12 0.35 -4.74
N GLN A 118 34.58 0.39 -5.99
CA GLN A 118 36.01 0.54 -6.30
C GLN A 118 36.59 1.84 -5.73
N ILE A 119 35.82 2.93 -5.74
CA ILE A 119 36.24 4.17 -5.10
C ILE A 119 36.31 4.01 -3.58
N ALA A 120 35.36 3.34 -2.95
CA ALA A 120 35.42 3.17 -1.49
C ALA A 120 36.68 2.41 -1.03
N GLN A 121 37.20 1.50 -1.86
CA GLN A 121 38.41 0.74 -1.55
C GLN A 121 39.70 1.59 -1.53
N ILE A 122 39.71 2.81 -2.12
CA ILE A 122 40.91 3.65 -2.15
C ILE A 122 41.20 4.36 -0.81
N SER A 123 40.25 4.38 0.12
CA SER A 123 40.43 5.05 1.41
C SER A 123 39.64 4.37 2.52
N SER A 124 40.28 4.17 3.68
CA SER A 124 39.62 3.67 4.90
C SER A 124 38.56 4.62 5.48
N ARG A 125 38.36 5.81 4.88
CA ARG A 125 37.33 6.79 5.26
C ARG A 125 36.08 6.71 4.38
N TYR A 126 36.11 5.84 3.37
CA TYR A 126 35.00 5.64 2.44
C TYR A 126 34.38 4.27 2.70
N ASP A 127 33.11 4.30 3.07
CA ASP A 127 32.32 3.13 3.31
C ASP A 127 31.36 2.90 2.14
N CYS A 128 30.91 1.66 2.00
CA CYS A 128 29.77 1.33 1.18
C CYS A 128 28.74 0.54 1.98
N VAL A 129 27.48 0.79 1.66
CA VAL A 129 26.34 0.10 2.23
C VAL A 129 25.42 -0.41 1.12
N TYR A 130 24.91 -1.62 1.33
CA TYR A 130 23.94 -2.27 0.46
C TYR A 130 22.74 -2.73 1.30
N GLN A 131 21.52 -2.46 0.84
CA GLN A 131 20.32 -2.97 1.46
C GLN A 131 19.95 -4.33 0.88
N SER A 132 20.08 -5.38 1.70
CA SER A 132 19.58 -6.72 1.38
C SER A 132 18.07 -6.77 1.55
N ARG A 133 17.37 -7.08 0.46
CA ARG A 133 15.91 -7.26 0.46
C ARG A 133 15.46 -8.55 1.14
N ALA A 134 16.24 -9.62 1.05
CA ALA A 134 15.83 -10.92 1.57
C ALA A 134 15.74 -10.93 3.11
N ASN A 135 16.60 -10.16 3.77
CA ASN A 135 16.76 -10.20 5.21
C ASN A 135 16.42 -8.87 5.90
N ASN A 136 15.99 -7.84 5.15
CA ASN A 136 15.79 -6.48 5.66
C ASN A 136 17.01 -5.96 6.46
N GLN A 137 18.20 -6.09 5.87
CA GLN A 137 19.47 -5.74 6.50
C GLN A 137 20.27 -4.74 5.67
N LEU A 138 20.98 -3.85 6.35
CA LEU A 138 22.05 -3.05 5.77
C LEU A 138 23.37 -3.79 5.91
N VAL A 139 24.06 -3.99 4.80
CA VAL A 139 25.35 -4.68 4.70
C VAL A 139 26.44 -3.66 4.36
N TRP A 140 27.35 -3.44 5.31
CA TRP A 140 28.56 -2.63 5.19
C TRP A 140 29.75 -3.53 4.88
N TYR A 141 30.06 -3.71 3.61
CA TYR A 141 31.00 -4.75 3.17
C TYR A 141 32.49 -4.35 3.27
N ASN A 142 32.82 -3.05 3.37
CA ASN A 142 34.20 -2.57 3.52
C ASN A 142 34.60 -2.33 5.00
N ARG A 143 33.82 -2.85 5.97
CA ARG A 143 34.10 -2.75 7.42
C ARG A 143 34.63 -4.08 7.99
N PRO A 144 35.35 -4.06 9.13
CA PRO A 144 35.78 -5.29 9.81
C PRO A 144 34.61 -6.26 10.05
N PRO A 145 34.84 -7.59 10.04
CA PRO A 145 33.79 -8.62 9.99
C PRO A 145 32.71 -8.53 11.08
N ASN A 146 33.03 -7.93 12.23
CA ASN A 146 32.15 -7.81 13.38
C ASN A 146 31.17 -6.62 13.34
N LYS A 147 31.16 -5.80 12.28
CA LYS A 147 30.27 -4.63 12.12
C LYS A 147 29.69 -4.49 10.70
N GLN A 148 29.38 -5.60 10.05
CA GLN A 148 28.96 -5.60 8.65
C GLN A 148 27.43 -5.58 8.46
N CYS A 149 26.63 -6.26 9.27
CA CYS A 149 25.18 -6.35 9.07
C CYS A 149 24.40 -5.68 10.18
N TYR A 150 23.39 -4.90 9.81
CA TYR A 150 22.47 -4.24 10.74
C TYR A 150 21.04 -4.47 10.29
N ASP A 151 20.15 -4.83 11.22
CA ASP A 151 18.73 -4.92 10.93
C ASP A 151 18.18 -3.52 10.63
N LEU A 152 17.46 -3.42 9.52
CA LEU A 152 16.96 -2.17 9.02
C LEU A 152 15.62 -1.85 9.67
N VAL A 153 15.55 -0.68 10.30
CA VAL A 153 14.27 -0.14 10.79
C VAL A 153 13.50 0.43 9.60
N LEU A 154 12.42 -0.24 9.23
CA LEU A 154 11.62 0.12 8.07
C LEU A 154 10.47 1.05 8.49
N PRO A 155 10.36 2.25 7.91
CA PRO A 155 9.21 3.13 8.12
C PRO A 155 7.94 2.52 7.51
N GLU A 156 6.84 2.64 8.25
CA GLU A 156 5.52 2.14 7.86
C GLU A 156 4.57 3.25 7.41
N ASN A 157 5.10 4.45 7.14
CA ASN A 157 4.29 5.59 6.70
C ASN A 157 3.89 5.45 5.21
N LEU A 158 2.61 5.17 4.98
CA LEU A 158 2.03 4.95 3.65
C LEU A 158 2.10 6.19 2.75
N GLU A 159 1.82 7.38 3.29
CA GLU A 159 1.88 8.62 2.54
C GLU A 159 3.30 8.91 2.05
N ALA A 160 4.31 8.76 2.92
CA ALA A 160 5.72 8.92 2.57
C ALA A 160 6.14 7.92 1.49
N ARG A 161 5.68 6.66 1.60
CA ARG A 161 5.94 5.60 0.61
C ARG A 161 5.40 5.94 -0.78
N LEU A 162 4.19 6.48 -0.85
CA LEU A 162 3.54 6.87 -2.11
C LEU A 162 4.17 8.14 -2.69
N LYS A 163 4.45 9.15 -1.85
CA LYS A 163 5.18 10.36 -2.25
C LYS A 163 6.57 10.03 -2.81
N ALA A 164 7.26 9.04 -2.26
CA ALA A 164 8.54 8.54 -2.78
C ALA A 164 8.46 8.02 -4.23
N ARG A 165 7.27 7.73 -4.74
CA ARG A 165 7.04 7.24 -6.10
C ARG A 165 6.34 8.28 -6.99
N GLY A 166 6.18 9.50 -6.47
CA GLY A 166 5.61 10.65 -7.16
C GLY A 166 4.09 10.73 -7.07
N TYR A 167 3.45 10.00 -6.16
CA TYR A 167 2.02 10.13 -5.90
C TYR A 167 1.75 11.26 -4.89
N GLN A 168 0.62 11.93 -5.08
CA GLN A 168 0.17 13.09 -4.31
C GLN A 168 -1.30 12.93 -3.91
N ALA A 169 -1.79 13.89 -3.11
CA ALA A 169 -3.15 13.88 -2.57
C ALA A 169 -3.52 12.52 -1.97
N VAL A 170 -2.61 11.99 -1.16
CA VAL A 170 -2.82 10.72 -0.45
C VAL A 170 -3.81 11.00 0.67
N SER A 171 -4.95 10.35 0.63
CA SER A 171 -5.98 10.40 1.66
C SER A 171 -6.64 9.04 1.79
N ALA A 172 -7.14 8.72 2.97
CA ALA A 172 -8.00 7.56 3.20
C ALA A 172 -9.39 8.04 3.61
N GLU A 173 -10.42 7.27 3.26
CA GLU A 173 -11.77 7.54 3.77
C GLU A 173 -11.84 7.31 5.28
N THR A 174 -11.14 6.30 5.79
CA THR A 174 -11.10 5.96 7.22
C THR A 174 -9.81 5.24 7.56
N SER A 175 -9.15 5.62 8.67
CA SER A 175 -8.15 4.76 9.32
C SER A 175 -8.87 3.79 10.25
N PHE A 176 -8.43 2.53 10.29
CA PHE A 176 -9.02 1.55 11.19
C PHE A 176 -8.92 1.97 12.67
N LEU A 177 -7.88 2.73 13.04
CA LEU A 177 -7.71 3.24 14.40
C LEU A 177 -8.81 4.24 14.81
N ASP A 178 -9.43 4.90 13.83
CA ASP A 178 -10.47 5.91 14.00
C ASP A 178 -11.84 5.41 13.48
N LEU A 179 -12.05 4.09 13.48
CA LEU A 179 -13.25 3.47 12.91
C LEU A 179 -14.54 3.92 13.64
N PRO A 180 -15.57 4.43 12.93
CA PRO A 180 -16.83 4.80 13.55
C PRO A 180 -17.51 3.61 14.22
N ALA A 181 -18.08 3.83 15.41
CA ALA A 181 -18.76 2.78 16.18
C ALA A 181 -19.86 2.08 15.36
N GLN A 182 -20.63 2.83 14.57
CA GLN A 182 -21.68 2.28 13.69
C GLN A 182 -21.12 1.25 12.70
N GLN A 183 -20.00 1.57 12.04
CA GLN A 183 -19.35 0.68 11.09
C GLN A 183 -18.87 -0.59 11.79
N TYR A 184 -18.18 -0.45 12.93
CA TYR A 184 -17.70 -1.57 13.73
C TYR A 184 -18.81 -2.53 14.15
N HIS A 185 -19.94 -2.01 14.66
CA HIS A 185 -21.07 -2.85 15.07
C HIS A 185 -21.65 -3.62 13.89
N TYR A 186 -21.82 -2.96 12.75
CA TYR A 186 -22.35 -3.61 11.54
C TYR A 186 -21.41 -4.71 11.04
N ILE A 187 -20.11 -4.42 10.87
CA ILE A 187 -19.16 -5.41 10.35
C ILE A 187 -18.97 -6.58 11.31
N ASN A 188 -18.98 -6.34 12.63
CA ASN A 188 -18.91 -7.41 13.61
C ASN A 188 -20.15 -8.29 13.53
N GLN A 189 -21.36 -7.71 13.39
CA GLN A 189 -22.59 -8.49 13.25
C GLN A 189 -22.60 -9.35 11.98
N ILE A 190 -22.22 -8.77 10.83
CA ILE A 190 -22.09 -9.54 9.58
C ILE A 190 -21.05 -10.66 9.74
N TYR A 191 -19.91 -10.38 10.39
CA TYR A 191 -18.90 -11.41 10.63
C TYR A 191 -19.40 -12.54 11.54
N GLN A 192 -20.21 -12.26 12.56
CA GLN A 192 -20.85 -13.31 13.35
C GLN A 192 -21.82 -14.15 12.52
N TYR A 193 -22.58 -13.54 11.59
CA TYR A 193 -23.43 -14.28 10.66
C TYR A 193 -22.62 -15.17 9.73
N MET A 194 -21.52 -14.67 9.17
CA MET A 194 -20.62 -15.46 8.32
C MET A 194 -20.07 -16.69 9.05
N LYS A 195 -19.72 -16.54 10.34
CA LYS A 195 -19.26 -17.66 11.18
C LYS A 195 -20.37 -18.65 11.52
N ALA A 196 -21.61 -18.17 11.72
CA ALA A 196 -22.74 -19.02 12.06
C ALA A 196 -23.22 -19.85 10.86
N ASP A 197 -23.38 -19.22 9.69
CA ASP A 197 -23.76 -19.86 8.43
C ASP A 197 -23.36 -18.96 7.27
N PHE A 198 -22.23 -19.31 6.63
CA PHE A 198 -21.62 -18.51 5.57
C PHE A 198 -22.52 -18.39 4.33
N ASP A 199 -23.22 -19.46 3.94
CA ASP A 199 -24.02 -19.50 2.72
C ASP A 199 -25.31 -18.67 2.90
N LYS A 200 -25.87 -18.67 4.12
CA LYS A 200 -26.95 -17.77 4.51
C LYS A 200 -26.47 -16.31 4.59
N ALA A 201 -25.23 -16.06 5.00
CA ALA A 201 -24.68 -14.71 5.06
C ALA A 201 -24.48 -14.13 3.65
N GLN A 202 -23.94 -14.93 2.72
CA GLN A 202 -23.90 -14.59 1.30
C GLN A 202 -25.29 -14.28 0.73
N SER A 203 -26.32 -15.05 1.12
CA SER A 203 -27.70 -14.80 0.72
C SER A 203 -28.23 -13.45 1.22
N LEU A 204 -27.89 -13.08 2.46
CA LEU A 204 -28.22 -11.77 3.02
C LEU A 204 -27.52 -10.63 2.25
N VAL A 205 -26.23 -10.77 1.97
CA VAL A 205 -25.46 -9.77 1.21
C VAL A 205 -26.00 -9.62 -0.22
N LEU A 206 -26.37 -10.72 -0.87
CA LEU A 206 -27.05 -10.68 -2.18
C LEU A 206 -28.34 -9.86 -2.15
N LEU A 207 -29.16 -10.04 -1.11
CA LEU A 207 -30.39 -9.28 -0.93
C LEU A 207 -30.08 -7.80 -0.72
N LEU A 208 -29.14 -7.47 0.18
CA LEU A 208 -28.77 -6.10 0.50
C LEU A 208 -28.18 -5.37 -0.72
N ASN A 209 -27.29 -6.01 -1.48
CA ASN A 209 -26.73 -5.45 -2.71
C ASN A 209 -27.83 -5.17 -3.76
N ALA A 210 -28.83 -6.05 -3.89
CA ALA A 210 -29.95 -5.83 -4.81
C ALA A 210 -30.81 -4.63 -4.38
N LEU A 211 -31.00 -4.42 -3.07
CA LEU A 211 -31.77 -3.31 -2.52
C LEU A 211 -31.05 -1.96 -2.64
N THR A 212 -29.71 -1.95 -2.62
CA THR A 212 -28.90 -0.73 -2.70
C THR A 212 -28.52 -0.34 -4.13
N ALA A 213 -28.46 -1.29 -5.08
CA ALA A 213 -27.95 -1.06 -6.45
C ALA A 213 -28.61 0.12 -7.20
N GLY A 214 -29.93 0.28 -7.08
CA GLY A 214 -30.65 1.41 -7.69
C GLY A 214 -30.47 2.74 -6.95
N LEU A 215 -30.24 2.66 -5.64
CA LEU A 215 -30.12 3.81 -4.74
C LEU A 215 -28.73 4.46 -4.80
N MET A 216 -27.67 3.69 -5.09
CA MET A 216 -26.31 4.21 -5.25
C MET A 216 -26.20 5.32 -6.32
N LYS A 217 -27.11 5.32 -7.31
CA LYS A 217 -27.15 6.31 -8.39
C LYS A 217 -27.94 7.57 -8.03
N GLN A 218 -28.66 7.56 -6.92
CA GLN A 218 -29.48 8.68 -6.50
C GLN A 218 -28.62 9.76 -5.84
N PRO A 219 -28.94 11.05 -6.03
CA PRO A 219 -28.21 12.13 -5.39
C PRO A 219 -28.53 12.20 -3.88
N GLU A 220 -27.62 12.73 -3.08
CA GLU A 220 -27.74 12.77 -1.60
C GLU A 220 -29.02 13.45 -1.11
N HIS A 221 -29.46 14.52 -1.76
CA HIS A 221 -30.67 15.26 -1.39
C HIS A 221 -31.99 14.50 -1.63
N SER A 222 -31.93 13.33 -2.28
CA SER A 222 -33.12 12.50 -2.51
C SER A 222 -33.49 11.64 -1.29
N PHE A 223 -32.62 11.53 -0.30
CA PHE A 223 -32.85 10.72 0.90
C PHE A 223 -33.69 11.47 1.94
N PRO A 224 -34.50 10.77 2.75
CA PRO A 224 -34.59 9.30 2.88
C PRO A 224 -35.32 8.61 1.72
N GLN A 225 -34.96 7.36 1.44
CA GLN A 225 -35.54 6.54 0.37
C GLN A 225 -36.13 5.26 0.94
N THR A 226 -37.37 4.93 0.55
CA THR A 226 -38.07 3.71 0.97
C THR A 226 -38.23 2.76 -0.22
N VAL A 227 -37.86 1.50 -0.04
CA VAL A 227 -37.96 0.46 -1.08
C VAL A 227 -38.75 -0.74 -0.55
N THR A 228 -39.67 -1.24 -1.37
CA THR A 228 -40.38 -2.50 -1.08
C THR A 228 -39.45 -3.69 -1.27
N VAL A 229 -39.39 -4.54 -0.25
CA VAL A 229 -38.66 -5.80 -0.28
C VAL A 229 -39.58 -6.87 -0.87
N GLN A 230 -39.28 -7.34 -2.07
CA GLN A 230 -40.09 -8.36 -2.73
C GLN A 230 -40.03 -9.69 -1.95
N ASP A 231 -41.20 -10.32 -1.75
CA ASP A 231 -41.24 -11.67 -1.19
C ASP A 231 -40.53 -12.63 -2.15
N SER A 232 -39.50 -13.30 -1.64
CA SER A 232 -38.64 -14.17 -2.43
C SER A 232 -38.07 -15.27 -1.56
N ASN A 233 -37.66 -16.37 -2.18
CA ASN A 233 -36.93 -17.43 -1.47
C ASN A 233 -35.63 -16.92 -0.85
N LEU A 234 -35.01 -15.89 -1.44
CA LEU A 234 -33.84 -15.24 -0.89
C LEU A 234 -34.17 -14.54 0.44
N LEU A 235 -35.23 -13.73 0.46
CA LEU A 235 -35.72 -13.07 1.67
C LEU A 235 -36.05 -14.09 2.76
N LYS A 236 -36.81 -15.14 2.44
CA LYS A 236 -37.21 -16.20 3.39
C LYS A 236 -36.00 -16.86 4.08
N LYS A 237 -34.90 -17.05 3.36
CA LYS A 237 -33.65 -17.62 3.92
C LYS A 237 -33.01 -16.72 4.97
N CYS A 238 -33.00 -15.40 4.77
CA CYS A 238 -32.22 -14.46 5.58
C CYS A 238 -33.03 -13.43 6.37
N ILE A 239 -34.37 -13.47 6.35
CA ILE A 239 -35.27 -12.47 6.95
C ILE A 239 -34.98 -12.22 8.43
N THR A 240 -34.68 -13.25 9.21
CA THR A 240 -34.35 -13.10 10.64
C THR A 240 -33.11 -12.25 10.85
N TRP A 241 -32.07 -12.43 10.01
CA TRP A 241 -30.84 -11.65 10.11
C TRP A 241 -31.00 -10.24 9.59
N LEU A 242 -31.83 -10.04 8.56
CA LEU A 242 -32.23 -8.71 8.09
C LEU A 242 -32.92 -7.91 9.21
N LYS A 243 -33.88 -8.52 9.90
CA LYS A 243 -34.59 -7.91 11.04
C LYS A 243 -33.63 -7.54 12.17
N LEU A 244 -32.69 -8.42 12.51
CA LEU A 244 -31.69 -8.16 13.55
C LEU A 244 -30.75 -7.01 13.17
N LEU A 245 -30.35 -6.87 11.89
CA LEU A 245 -29.55 -5.72 11.45
C LEU A 245 -30.32 -4.40 11.57
N ALA A 246 -31.60 -4.39 11.20
CA ALA A 246 -32.46 -3.20 11.31
C ALA A 246 -32.76 -2.81 12.78
N GLN A 247 -32.55 -3.73 13.73
CA GLN A 247 -32.76 -3.52 15.16
C GLN A 247 -31.45 -3.28 15.94
N ALA A 248 -30.31 -3.21 15.24
CA ALA A 248 -29.03 -2.92 15.88
C ALA A 248 -29.05 -1.54 16.57
N PRO A 249 -28.18 -1.28 17.58
CA PRO A 249 -28.18 0.01 18.30
C PRO A 249 -27.98 1.24 17.40
N GLN A 250 -27.27 1.08 16.29
CA GLN A 250 -27.04 2.11 15.28
C GLN A 250 -27.25 1.49 13.88
N PRO A 251 -28.50 1.26 13.47
CA PRO A 251 -28.77 0.55 12.22
C PRO A 251 -28.53 1.48 11.02
N TYR A 252 -28.12 0.92 9.89
CA TYR A 252 -27.99 1.67 8.63
C TYR A 252 -29.32 1.85 7.88
N PHE A 253 -30.33 1.09 8.27
CA PHE A 253 -31.65 1.14 7.66
C PHE A 253 -32.70 0.65 8.66
N SER A 254 -33.93 1.12 8.49
CA SER A 254 -35.09 0.55 9.20
C SER A 254 -35.82 -0.46 8.32
N TYR A 255 -36.48 -1.43 8.94
CA TYR A 255 -37.28 -2.44 8.24
C TYR A 255 -38.67 -2.54 8.85
N ASP A 256 -39.69 -2.16 8.09
CA ASP A 256 -41.08 -2.37 8.44
C ASP A 256 -41.53 -3.75 7.96
N SER A 257 -41.67 -4.69 8.91
CA SER A 257 -42.10 -6.05 8.59
C SER A 257 -43.57 -6.19 8.21
N LEU A 258 -44.42 -5.21 8.55
CA LEU A 258 -45.84 -5.20 8.18
C LEU A 258 -46.00 -4.68 6.75
N ALA A 259 -45.34 -3.56 6.42
CA ALA A 259 -45.36 -2.99 5.07
C ALA A 259 -44.42 -3.72 4.10
N GLY A 260 -43.44 -4.48 4.59
CA GLY A 260 -42.43 -5.15 3.78
C GLY A 260 -41.48 -4.15 3.12
N THR A 261 -41.12 -3.07 3.81
CA THR A 261 -40.31 -1.97 3.25
C THR A 261 -39.04 -1.73 4.06
N ILE A 262 -37.98 -1.28 3.38
CA ILE A 262 -36.74 -0.80 3.99
C ILE A 262 -36.60 0.69 3.70
N THR A 263 -36.25 1.46 4.74
CA THR A 263 -35.95 2.89 4.61
C THR A 263 -34.48 3.15 4.89
N TRP A 264 -33.84 3.88 3.98
CA TRP A 264 -32.47 4.34 4.05
C TRP A 264 -32.47 5.84 4.34
N GLU A 265 -31.80 6.25 5.41
CA GLU A 265 -31.82 7.65 5.86
C GLU A 265 -30.92 8.55 5.02
N ASP A 266 -29.80 8.02 4.52
CA ASP A 266 -28.82 8.77 3.74
C ASP A 266 -28.10 7.87 2.73
N LYS A 267 -27.36 8.52 1.83
CA LYS A 267 -26.59 7.86 0.78
C LYS A 267 -25.40 7.06 1.32
N GLN A 268 -24.78 7.53 2.40
CA GLN A 268 -23.62 6.88 3.01
C GLN A 268 -24.01 5.49 3.56
N ALA A 269 -25.20 5.35 4.12
CA ALA A 269 -25.75 4.08 4.58
C ALA A 269 -25.94 3.09 3.43
N VAL A 270 -26.44 3.55 2.29
CA VAL A 270 -26.61 2.74 1.07
C VAL A 270 -25.25 2.28 0.54
N GLU A 271 -24.28 3.19 0.43
CA GLU A 271 -22.92 2.87 -0.05
C GLU A 271 -22.22 1.89 0.90
N PHE A 272 -22.35 2.10 2.20
CA PHE A 272 -21.73 1.25 3.20
C PHE A 272 -22.28 -0.17 3.17
N VAL A 273 -23.60 -0.32 3.27
CA VAL A 273 -24.27 -1.63 3.24
C VAL A 273 -24.13 -2.30 1.88
N GLY A 274 -24.08 -1.53 0.79
CA GLY A 274 -23.94 -2.04 -0.57
C GLY A 274 -22.55 -2.55 -0.93
N GLY A 275 -21.52 -2.31 -0.11
CA GLY A 275 -20.18 -2.86 -0.38
C GLY A 275 -19.10 -2.46 0.59
N LYS A 276 -19.02 -1.19 1.01
CA LYS A 276 -17.86 -0.68 1.77
C LYS A 276 -17.65 -1.37 3.11
N TRP A 277 -18.69 -1.95 3.71
CA TRP A 277 -18.57 -2.77 4.91
C TRP A 277 -17.53 -3.90 4.78
N PHE A 278 -17.35 -4.43 3.57
CA PHE A 278 -16.44 -5.55 3.32
C PHE A 278 -14.96 -5.12 3.30
N GLU A 279 -14.70 -3.87 2.90
CA GLU A 279 -13.38 -3.23 2.97
C GLU A 279 -12.99 -3.03 4.44
N VAL A 280 -13.92 -2.50 5.25
CA VAL A 280 -13.73 -2.32 6.68
C VAL A 280 -13.54 -3.67 7.40
N LEU A 281 -14.33 -4.69 7.05
CA LEU A 281 -14.16 -6.04 7.62
C LEU A 281 -12.80 -6.65 7.25
N THR A 282 -12.33 -6.42 6.02
CA THR A 282 -10.99 -6.83 5.60
C THR A 282 -9.92 -6.14 6.43
N GLY A 283 -10.06 -4.84 6.69
CA GLY A 283 -9.20 -4.10 7.62
C GLY A 283 -9.20 -4.67 9.04
N LEU A 284 -10.37 -5.05 9.57
CA LEU A 284 -10.49 -5.70 10.89
C LEU A 284 -9.71 -7.02 10.93
N TRP A 285 -9.84 -7.88 9.91
CA TRP A 285 -9.12 -9.15 9.87
C TRP A 285 -7.61 -8.97 9.81
N ILE A 286 -7.11 -7.98 9.06
CA ILE A 286 -5.69 -7.62 9.02
C ILE A 286 -5.21 -7.22 10.42
N VAL A 287 -5.91 -6.30 11.07
CA VAL A 287 -5.55 -5.82 12.41
C VAL A 287 -5.57 -6.96 13.43
N GLN A 288 -6.60 -7.82 13.42
CA GLN A 288 -6.68 -8.98 14.31
C GLN A 288 -5.52 -9.96 14.11
N HIS A 289 -5.11 -10.20 12.86
CA HIS A 289 -3.99 -11.09 12.55
C HIS A 289 -2.66 -10.60 13.15
N TYR A 290 -2.37 -9.30 13.05
CA TYR A 290 -1.14 -8.74 13.60
C TYR A 290 -1.18 -8.55 15.12
N ILE A 291 -2.34 -8.20 15.69
CA ILE A 291 -2.51 -8.16 17.15
C ILE A 291 -2.26 -9.53 17.77
N ALA A 292 -2.71 -10.61 17.14
CA ALA A 292 -2.44 -11.98 17.61
C ALA A 292 -0.93 -12.33 17.64
N GLN A 293 -0.12 -11.59 16.87
CA GLN A 293 1.34 -11.70 16.81
C GLN A 293 2.05 -10.61 17.62
N GLN A 294 1.32 -9.85 18.44
CA GLN A 294 1.86 -8.72 19.22
C GLN A 294 2.47 -7.62 18.34
N GLN A 295 1.98 -7.47 17.11
CA GLN A 295 2.36 -6.43 16.17
C GLN A 295 1.20 -5.45 15.99
N GLN A 296 1.53 -4.20 15.66
CA GLN A 296 0.55 -3.18 15.27
C GLN A 296 0.81 -2.81 13.83
N VAL A 297 -0.28 -2.56 13.09
CA VAL A 297 -0.23 -2.06 11.71
C VAL A 297 -1.24 -0.94 11.57
N ASP A 298 -0.85 0.11 10.83
CA ASP A 298 -1.77 1.19 10.46
C ASP A 298 -2.45 0.84 9.14
N VAL A 299 -3.74 0.51 9.23
CA VAL A 299 -4.56 0.07 8.10
C VAL A 299 -5.43 1.22 7.63
N GLN A 300 -5.28 1.55 6.34
CA GLN A 300 -6.01 2.62 5.65
C GLN A 300 -7.09 1.99 4.77
N ILE A 301 -8.32 2.50 4.85
CA ILE A 301 -9.50 2.03 4.11
C ILE A 301 -9.93 3.13 3.12
N GLY A 302 -10.25 2.75 1.89
CA GLY A 302 -10.59 3.67 0.80
C GLY A 302 -9.43 4.62 0.48
N LEU A 303 -8.23 4.07 0.26
CA LEU A 303 -7.03 4.85 0.00
C LEU A 303 -7.08 5.45 -1.41
N GLN A 304 -7.05 6.77 -1.47
CA GLN A 304 -7.00 7.53 -2.72
C GLN A 304 -5.64 8.21 -2.89
N PHE A 305 -5.13 8.20 -4.12
CA PHE A 305 -3.87 8.86 -4.46
C PHE A 305 -3.80 9.12 -5.97
N LYS A 306 -3.09 10.17 -6.39
CA LYS A 306 -2.98 10.53 -7.80
C LYS A 306 -1.55 10.88 -8.20
N LYS A 307 -1.19 10.57 -9.44
CA LYS A 307 0.06 11.01 -10.07
C LYS A 307 -0.16 12.09 -11.12
N THR A 308 -1.35 12.07 -11.73
CA THR A 308 -1.83 13.03 -12.72
C THR A 308 -3.23 13.51 -12.31
N SER A 309 -4.03 14.05 -13.23
CA SER A 309 -5.43 14.44 -12.97
C SER A 309 -6.29 13.28 -12.47
N ASP A 310 -5.98 12.07 -12.90
CA ASP A 310 -6.79 10.89 -12.63
C ASP A 310 -6.32 10.24 -11.32
N GLY A 311 -7.27 10.09 -10.39
CA GLY A 311 -7.05 9.42 -9.12
C GLY A 311 -7.05 7.90 -9.27
N ASN A 312 -6.26 7.23 -8.45
CA ASN A 312 -6.40 5.82 -8.15
C ASN A 312 -7.04 5.66 -6.77
N GLU A 313 -7.73 4.55 -6.61
CA GLU A 313 -8.35 4.14 -5.37
C GLU A 313 -7.96 2.68 -5.11
N VAL A 314 -7.70 2.35 -3.84
CA VAL A 314 -7.49 0.99 -3.35
C VAL A 314 -8.28 0.82 -2.07
N ASP A 315 -9.06 -0.25 -1.99
CA ASP A 315 -10.02 -0.46 -0.91
C ASP A 315 -9.36 -0.59 0.46
N VAL A 316 -8.26 -1.34 0.58
CA VAL A 316 -7.48 -1.44 1.84
C VAL A 316 -5.98 -1.44 1.54
N ALA A 317 -5.22 -0.69 2.33
CA ALA A 317 -3.76 -0.64 2.23
C ALA A 317 -3.09 -0.54 3.60
N TYR A 318 -1.91 -1.16 3.72
CA TYR A 318 -1.02 -0.97 4.86
C TYR A 318 0.44 -1.26 4.48
N ILE A 319 1.38 -0.86 5.34
CA ILE A 319 2.77 -1.26 5.25
C ILE A 319 3.11 -2.13 6.45
N ASN A 320 3.78 -3.25 6.21
CA ASN A 320 4.40 -4.04 7.27
C ASN A 320 5.79 -4.47 6.78
N SER A 321 6.82 -4.29 7.63
CA SER A 321 8.18 -4.78 7.34
C SER A 321 8.72 -4.34 5.97
N GLY A 322 8.37 -3.11 5.55
CA GLY A 322 8.78 -2.49 4.27
C GLY A 322 8.03 -2.97 3.03
N TYR A 323 7.06 -3.87 3.17
CA TYR A 323 6.18 -4.30 2.09
C TYR A 323 4.89 -3.49 2.11
N LEU A 324 4.49 -3.00 0.94
CA LEU A 324 3.17 -2.42 0.73
C LEU A 324 2.19 -3.56 0.46
N HIS A 325 1.11 -3.63 1.22
CA HIS A 325 0.03 -4.58 0.98
C HIS A 325 -1.19 -3.81 0.49
N LEU A 326 -1.75 -4.21 -0.65
CA LEU A 326 -2.91 -3.61 -1.30
C LEU A 326 -4.01 -4.66 -1.46
N PHE A 327 -5.25 -4.30 -1.17
CA PHE A 327 -6.41 -5.18 -1.27
C PHE A 327 -7.50 -4.53 -2.11
N GLU A 328 -8.04 -5.30 -3.04
CA GLU A 328 -9.29 -5.04 -3.74
C GLU A 328 -10.36 -5.97 -3.17
N CYS A 329 -11.50 -5.44 -2.75
CA CYS A 329 -12.58 -6.13 -2.06
C CYS A 329 -13.84 -6.17 -2.93
N LYS A 330 -14.42 -7.36 -3.10
CA LYS A 330 -15.64 -7.54 -3.92
C LYS A 330 -16.70 -8.38 -3.21
N THR A 331 -17.88 -7.79 -3.03
CA THR A 331 -19.10 -8.48 -2.56
C THR A 331 -19.97 -8.99 -3.72
N VAL A 332 -19.49 -8.88 -4.96
CA VAL A 332 -20.23 -9.28 -6.17
C VAL A 332 -20.31 -10.79 -6.26
N ASN A 333 -21.52 -11.31 -6.46
CA ASN A 333 -21.70 -12.69 -6.89
C ASN A 333 -21.47 -12.77 -8.40
N TRP A 334 -20.31 -13.32 -8.77
CA TRP A 334 -19.85 -13.37 -10.15
C TRP A 334 -20.78 -14.21 -11.03
N ASP A 335 -21.26 -15.36 -10.57
CA ASP A 335 -22.13 -16.25 -11.36
C ASP A 335 -23.44 -15.59 -11.83
N ARG A 336 -23.87 -14.52 -11.16
CA ARG A 336 -25.05 -13.72 -11.54
C ARG A 336 -24.75 -12.56 -12.49
N GLN A 337 -23.48 -12.37 -12.87
CA GLN A 337 -23.07 -11.33 -13.79
C GLN A 337 -23.04 -11.84 -15.23
N ASP A 338 -23.38 -10.97 -16.17
CA ASP A 338 -23.10 -11.24 -17.60
C ASP A 338 -21.59 -11.33 -17.81
N ASN A 339 -21.14 -12.39 -18.50
CA ASN A 339 -19.72 -12.66 -18.81
C ASN A 339 -18.80 -12.57 -17.57
N PRO A 340 -19.03 -13.41 -16.56
CA PRO A 340 -18.43 -13.26 -15.23
C PRO A 340 -16.91 -13.33 -15.26
N THR A 341 -16.35 -14.33 -15.95
CA THR A 341 -14.89 -14.48 -16.13
C THR A 341 -14.26 -13.23 -16.77
N THR A 342 -14.91 -12.62 -17.77
CA THR A 342 -14.39 -11.42 -18.43
C THR A 342 -14.32 -10.23 -17.48
N LYS A 343 -15.37 -10.03 -16.67
CA LYS A 343 -15.42 -8.94 -15.69
C LYS A 343 -14.37 -9.11 -14.59
N VAL A 344 -14.29 -10.29 -13.97
CA VAL A 344 -13.26 -10.58 -12.94
C VAL A 344 -11.86 -10.38 -13.51
N ASN A 345 -11.60 -10.86 -14.73
CA ASN A 345 -10.28 -10.72 -15.36
C ASN A 345 -9.93 -9.26 -15.66
N ALA A 346 -10.92 -8.42 -16.01
CA ALA A 346 -10.71 -6.99 -16.19
C ALA A 346 -10.36 -6.32 -14.86
N ASP A 347 -11.08 -6.65 -13.78
CA ASP A 347 -10.81 -6.14 -12.43
C ASP A 347 -9.40 -6.54 -11.96
N LEU A 348 -9.01 -7.82 -12.11
CA LEU A 348 -7.68 -8.30 -11.74
C LEU A 348 -6.55 -7.58 -12.50
N ARG A 349 -6.73 -7.33 -13.80
CA ARG A 349 -5.74 -6.62 -14.63
C ARG A 349 -5.66 -5.12 -14.30
N LYS A 350 -6.80 -4.49 -14.04
CA LYS A 350 -6.85 -3.10 -13.57
C LYS A 350 -6.12 -2.99 -12.22
N PHE A 351 -6.41 -3.90 -11.30
CA PHE A 351 -5.80 -3.91 -9.98
C PHE A 351 -4.29 -4.21 -10.02
N ASP A 352 -3.84 -5.10 -10.92
CA ASP A 352 -2.41 -5.32 -11.17
C ASP A 352 -1.70 -4.02 -11.60
N SER A 353 -2.29 -3.28 -12.53
CA SER A 353 -1.77 -1.99 -12.97
C SER A 353 -1.68 -0.97 -11.82
N VAL A 354 -2.74 -0.86 -11.00
CA VAL A 354 -2.73 -0.03 -9.79
C VAL A 354 -1.66 -0.51 -8.82
N GLY A 355 -1.48 -1.82 -8.64
CA GLY A 355 -0.46 -2.36 -7.72
C GLY A 355 0.98 -2.03 -8.08
N GLN A 356 1.28 -1.65 -9.33
CA GLN A 356 2.61 -1.16 -9.73
C GLN A 356 3.02 0.12 -9.00
N VAL A 357 2.06 0.83 -8.39
CA VAL A 357 2.30 2.06 -7.61
C VAL A 357 3.27 1.84 -6.47
N GLY A 358 3.33 0.65 -5.86
CA GLY A 358 4.17 0.35 -4.71
C GLY A 358 5.58 -0.16 -5.02
N GLY A 359 5.92 -0.39 -6.30
CA GLY A 359 7.21 -0.94 -6.69
C GLY A 359 7.38 -2.42 -6.34
N LEU A 360 8.63 -2.87 -6.26
CA LEU A 360 8.94 -4.32 -6.19
C LEU A 360 8.51 -4.98 -4.86
N ASN A 361 8.33 -4.20 -3.80
CA ASN A 361 7.92 -4.70 -2.49
C ASN A 361 6.42 -4.48 -2.29
N THR A 362 5.60 -4.97 -3.23
CA THR A 362 4.14 -4.85 -3.16
C THR A 362 3.48 -6.21 -3.23
N HIS A 363 2.63 -6.49 -2.25
CA HIS A 363 1.73 -7.64 -2.25
C HIS A 363 0.31 -7.18 -2.59
N LYS A 364 -0.29 -7.85 -3.58
CA LYS A 364 -1.63 -7.52 -4.10
C LYS A 364 -2.57 -8.66 -3.75
N TYR A 365 -3.70 -8.31 -3.15
CA TYR A 365 -4.72 -9.27 -2.72
C TYR A 365 -6.06 -8.91 -3.36
N PHE A 366 -6.74 -9.91 -3.90
CA PHE A 366 -8.12 -9.79 -4.36
C PHE A 366 -8.99 -10.61 -3.41
N VAL A 367 -9.82 -9.91 -2.64
CA VAL A 367 -10.67 -10.48 -1.60
C VAL A 367 -12.10 -10.52 -2.13
N SER A 368 -12.68 -11.71 -2.27
CA SER A 368 -14.03 -11.85 -2.80
C SER A 368 -14.93 -12.63 -1.87
N LEU A 369 -16.12 -12.08 -1.58
CA LEU A 369 -17.11 -12.79 -0.78
C LEU A 369 -17.62 -14.06 -1.47
N PHE A 370 -17.58 -14.10 -2.80
CA PHE A 370 -18.01 -15.21 -3.64
C PHE A 370 -16.82 -15.82 -4.37
N ASP A 371 -16.93 -17.10 -4.74
CA ASP A 371 -15.88 -17.77 -5.49
C ASP A 371 -15.76 -17.19 -6.91
N ILE A 372 -14.54 -17.23 -7.46
CA ILE A 372 -14.26 -16.87 -8.85
C ILE A 372 -13.90 -18.12 -9.66
N SER A 373 -14.07 -18.06 -10.98
CA SER A 373 -13.78 -19.20 -11.86
C SER A 373 -12.29 -19.57 -11.87
N ASP A 374 -11.97 -20.84 -12.13
CA ASP A 374 -10.58 -21.32 -12.29
C ASP A 374 -9.79 -20.54 -13.35
N LYS A 375 -10.47 -20.11 -14.42
CA LYS A 375 -9.87 -19.26 -15.46
C LYS A 375 -9.42 -17.91 -14.91
N SER A 376 -10.15 -17.35 -13.95
CA SER A 376 -9.81 -16.09 -13.29
C SER A 376 -8.72 -16.30 -12.23
N LEU A 377 -8.70 -17.45 -11.54
CA LEU A 377 -7.58 -17.82 -10.66
C LEU A 377 -6.26 -17.91 -11.43
N ALA A 378 -6.27 -18.49 -12.65
CA ALA A 378 -5.09 -18.54 -13.51
C ALA A 378 -4.59 -17.11 -13.88
N VAL A 379 -5.50 -16.19 -14.20
CA VAL A 379 -5.15 -14.79 -14.46
C VAL A 379 -4.58 -14.11 -13.23
N ALA A 380 -5.14 -14.36 -12.05
CA ALA A 380 -4.62 -13.80 -10.79
C ALA A 380 -3.20 -14.32 -10.50
N GLN A 381 -2.93 -15.60 -10.78
CA GLN A 381 -1.59 -16.17 -10.67
C GLN A 381 -0.61 -15.49 -11.62
N ASP A 382 -0.99 -15.30 -12.89
CA ASP A 382 -0.16 -14.65 -13.91
C ASP A 382 0.17 -13.18 -13.56
N THR A 383 -0.76 -12.47 -12.91
CA THR A 383 -0.55 -11.08 -12.46
C THR A 383 0.10 -10.97 -11.08
N GLY A 384 0.35 -12.10 -10.40
CA GLY A 384 0.88 -12.12 -9.04
C GLY A 384 -0.08 -11.53 -7.99
N VAL A 385 -1.39 -11.60 -8.24
CA VAL A 385 -2.44 -11.21 -7.29
C VAL A 385 -2.88 -12.45 -6.51
N LYS A 386 -2.73 -12.41 -5.18
CA LYS A 386 -3.21 -13.47 -4.28
C LYS A 386 -4.73 -13.35 -4.14
N VAL A 387 -5.47 -14.44 -4.29
CA VAL A 387 -6.94 -14.45 -4.16
C VAL A 387 -7.33 -15.06 -2.82
N ILE A 388 -8.23 -14.40 -2.10
CA ILE A 388 -8.88 -14.91 -0.89
C ILE A 388 -10.39 -14.87 -1.14
N MET A 389 -11.05 -16.02 -1.20
CA MET A 389 -12.45 -16.09 -1.63
C MET A 389 -13.33 -17.02 -0.79
N GLY A 390 -14.62 -16.70 -0.75
CA GLY A 390 -15.64 -17.56 -0.15
C GLY A 390 -15.30 -17.97 1.29
N LYS A 391 -15.39 -19.26 1.60
CA LYS A 391 -15.16 -19.76 2.97
C LYS A 391 -13.73 -19.59 3.47
N GLN A 392 -12.76 -19.27 2.60
CA GLN A 392 -11.39 -18.94 3.02
C GLN A 392 -11.34 -17.68 3.91
N LEU A 393 -12.33 -16.79 3.77
CA LEU A 393 -12.44 -15.57 4.58
C LEU A 393 -12.57 -15.86 6.07
N LEU A 394 -13.09 -17.03 6.46
CA LEU A 394 -13.17 -17.43 7.87
C LEU A 394 -11.79 -17.74 8.48
N ASP A 395 -10.80 -18.03 7.62
CA ASP A 395 -9.40 -18.32 7.95
C ASP A 395 -8.46 -17.24 7.37
N PHE A 396 -8.93 -16.00 7.22
CA PHE A 396 -8.25 -14.91 6.50
C PHE A 396 -6.75 -14.77 6.83
N GLY A 397 -6.40 -14.86 8.12
CA GLY A 397 -5.02 -14.75 8.60
C GLY A 397 -4.04 -15.79 8.05
N ARG A 398 -4.50 -16.93 7.52
CA ARG A 398 -3.64 -17.93 6.86
C ARG A 398 -3.15 -17.51 5.48
N TYR A 399 -3.82 -16.52 4.87
CA TYR A 399 -3.58 -16.10 3.50
C TYR A 399 -2.83 -14.78 3.40
N ILE A 400 -2.78 -14.01 4.49
CA ILE A 400 -1.99 -12.79 4.61
C ILE A 400 -0.65 -13.11 5.29
N ALA A 401 0.29 -13.62 4.50
CA ALA A 401 1.71 -13.78 4.86
C ALA A 401 2.58 -13.25 3.72
#